data_AF-A0A7S0R0H8-F1
#
_entry.id   AF-A0A7S0R0H8-F1
#
_cell.length_a   1.000
_cell.length_b   1.000
_cell.length_c   1.000
_cell.angle_alpha   90.00
_cell.angle_beta   90.00
_cell.angle_gamma   90.00
#
_symmetry.space_group_name_H-M   'P 1'
#
loop_
_entity.id
_entity.type
_entity.pdbx_description
1 polymer ?
#
loop_
_entity_poly.entity_id
_entity_poly.type
_entity_poly.pdbx_seq_one_letter_code
_entity_poly.pdbx_strand_id
1 'polypeptide(L)'
;LRVLKRFEMHTLICQGVLFVVHLVAFVVMVVLLQGQQTEITNLNAVAFATKKAHELCIRIGVLDVLFSDPNTTLPDAIANKLGTYDHGAGAAYELEDMAATVEEMQYLHAGAFSGFDKHRRMPKSYGLRSIWEEATLNQTDFSNTLPAVVSSSIFVSLWDMGNKFTAVAANVMQNALAWNASGIDIPDTPEVQFIKINGLGELWRGYNFTLDGFVKLTAKDNDAMNNVHLIILGVEGVLLTWLSVIYMWHMAQEVDHQRYDMYNVFMAIPMGLVRSLAVKPVRLEDDEEDEDDRLDR
;
A
#
# COMPACT_ATOMS: atom_id res chain seq x y z
N LEU A 1 -9.99 52.44 -5.82
CA LEU A 1 -11.03 51.38 -5.83
C LEU A 1 -10.86 50.34 -6.96
N ARG A 2 -10.75 50.73 -8.24
CA ARG A 2 -10.61 49.75 -9.35
C ARG A 2 -9.35 48.88 -9.27
N VAL A 3 -8.21 49.44 -8.85
CA VAL A 3 -6.94 48.70 -8.80
C VAL A 3 -6.88 47.73 -7.63
N LEU A 4 -7.46 48.09 -6.48
CA LEU A 4 -7.59 47.18 -5.34
C LEU A 4 -8.42 45.94 -5.72
N LYS A 5 -9.57 46.12 -6.37
CA LYS A 5 -10.39 44.99 -6.87
C LYS A 5 -9.64 44.13 -7.88
N ARG A 6 -8.82 44.74 -8.73
CA ARG A 6 -7.98 44.01 -9.70
C ARG A 6 -6.92 43.18 -8.97
N PHE A 7 -6.25 43.74 -7.97
CA PHE A 7 -5.28 43.02 -7.13
C PHE A 7 -5.92 41.83 -6.41
N GLU A 8 -7.08 42.04 -5.78
CA GLU A 8 -7.86 40.98 -5.11
C GLU A 8 -8.21 39.85 -6.09
N MET A 9 -8.70 40.18 -7.29
CA MET A 9 -9.04 39.20 -8.31
C MET A 9 -7.81 38.42 -8.79
N HIS A 10 -6.68 39.07 -9.05
CA HIS A 10 -5.44 38.38 -9.45
C HIS A 10 -4.89 37.48 -8.34
N THR A 11 -5.00 37.89 -7.07
CA THR A 11 -4.61 37.07 -5.91
C THR A 11 -5.46 35.81 -5.84
N LEU A 12 -6.79 35.95 -5.97
CA LEU A 12 -7.71 34.81 -5.99
C LEU A 12 -7.44 33.86 -7.15
N ILE A 13 -7.15 34.39 -8.34
CA ILE A 13 -6.77 33.57 -9.50
C ILE A 13 -5.47 32.82 -9.22
N CYS A 14 -4.44 33.49 -8.70
CA CYS A 14 -3.16 32.86 -8.37
C CYS A 14 -3.34 31.73 -7.35
N GLN A 15 -4.12 31.97 -6.31
CA GLN A 15 -4.43 30.95 -5.29
C GLN A 15 -5.25 29.80 -5.87
N GLY A 16 -6.20 30.08 -6.77
CA GLY A 16 -6.97 29.07 -7.49
C GLY A 16 -6.09 28.17 -8.36
N VAL A 17 -5.13 28.76 -9.10
CA VAL A 17 -4.17 27.99 -9.91
C VAL A 17 -3.29 27.10 -9.05
N LEU A 18 -2.74 27.63 -7.95
CA LEU A 18 -1.93 26.83 -7.00
C LEU A 18 -2.73 25.66 -6.43
N PHE A 19 -3.98 25.90 -6.04
CA PHE A 19 -4.87 24.85 -5.54
C PHE A 19 -5.11 23.76 -6.58
N VAL A 20 -5.38 24.12 -7.84
CA VAL A 20 -5.59 23.14 -8.91
C VAL A 20 -4.32 22.31 -9.16
N VAL A 21 -3.14 22.92 -9.14
CA VAL A 21 -1.89 22.18 -9.32
C VAL A 21 -1.66 21.22 -8.14
N HIS A 22 -1.82 21.68 -6.89
CA HIS A 22 -1.75 20.82 -5.71
C HIS A 22 -2.71 19.63 -5.79
N LEU A 23 -3.94 19.87 -6.24
CA LEU A 23 -4.93 18.81 -6.39
C LEU A 23 -4.50 17.77 -7.44
N VAL A 24 -3.98 18.21 -8.58
CA VAL A 24 -3.48 17.31 -9.63
C VAL A 24 -2.30 16.49 -9.12
N ALA A 25 -1.33 17.12 -8.45
CA ALA A 25 -0.18 16.43 -7.85
C ALA A 25 -0.62 15.40 -6.80
N PHE A 26 -1.58 15.75 -5.95
CA PHE A 26 -2.17 14.83 -4.98
C PHE A 26 -2.82 13.63 -5.66
N VAL A 27 -3.63 13.84 -6.70
CA VAL A 27 -4.28 12.75 -7.44
C VAL A 27 -3.24 11.82 -8.08
N VAL A 28 -2.20 12.38 -8.70
CA VAL A 28 -1.11 11.58 -9.28
C VAL A 28 -0.42 10.73 -8.21
N MET A 29 -0.12 11.32 -7.04
CA MET A 29 0.48 10.58 -5.91
C MET A 29 -0.41 9.45 -5.41
N VAL A 30 -1.72 9.68 -5.28
CA VAL A 30 -2.67 8.64 -4.84
C VAL A 30 -2.71 7.48 -5.83
N VAL A 31 -2.73 7.75 -7.14
CA VAL A 31 -2.72 6.70 -8.17
C VAL A 31 -1.44 5.86 -8.11
N LEU A 32 -0.28 6.49 -7.91
CA LEU A 32 1.00 5.78 -7.77
C LEU A 32 1.03 4.91 -6.51
N LEU A 33 0.52 5.43 -5.38
CA LEU A 33 0.44 4.68 -4.12
C LEU A 33 -0.48 3.45 -4.23
N GLN A 34 -1.61 3.56 -4.93
CA GLN A 34 -2.49 2.41 -5.19
C GLN A 34 -1.79 1.32 -6.02
N GLY A 35 -0.95 1.73 -6.99
CA GLY A 35 -0.09 0.81 -7.73
C GLY A 35 0.86 0.04 -6.80
N GLN A 36 1.55 0.74 -5.90
CA GLN A 36 2.47 0.12 -4.95
C GLN A 36 1.77 -0.80 -3.95
N GLN A 37 0.60 -0.41 -3.47
CA GLN A 37 -0.19 -1.25 -2.56
C GLN A 37 -0.49 -2.62 -3.18
N THR A 38 -0.77 -2.66 -4.48
CA THR A 38 -1.03 -3.92 -5.20
C THR A 38 0.21 -4.82 -5.16
N GLU A 39 1.40 -4.28 -5.43
CA GLU A 39 2.64 -5.07 -5.42
C GLU A 39 3.03 -5.56 -4.00
N ILE A 40 2.81 -4.73 -2.97
CA ILE A 40 3.02 -5.15 -1.57
C ILE A 40 2.06 -6.28 -1.18
N THR A 41 0.79 -6.20 -1.60
CA THR A 41 -0.19 -7.27 -1.36
C THR A 41 0.26 -8.58 -2.00
N ASN A 42 0.81 -8.53 -3.21
CA ASN A 42 1.33 -9.72 -3.89
C ASN A 42 2.54 -10.32 -3.17
N LEU A 43 3.47 -9.46 -2.73
CA LEU A 43 4.64 -9.88 -1.94
C LEU A 43 4.18 -10.56 -0.64
N ASN A 44 3.24 -9.96 0.09
CA ASN A 44 2.70 -10.50 1.32
C ASN A 44 2.00 -11.84 1.09
N ALA A 45 1.23 -11.97 0.00
CA ALA A 45 0.55 -13.22 -0.32
C ALA A 45 1.51 -14.38 -0.56
N VAL A 46 2.61 -14.15 -1.29
CA VAL A 46 3.66 -15.16 -1.48
C VAL A 46 4.32 -15.50 -0.14
N ALA A 47 4.58 -14.50 0.71
CA ALA A 47 5.19 -14.73 2.02
C ALA A 47 4.27 -15.57 2.93
N PHE A 48 2.97 -15.27 2.92
CA PHE A 48 1.98 -16.04 3.66
C PHE A 48 1.80 -17.44 3.08
N ALA A 49 1.79 -17.62 1.75
CA ALA A 49 1.77 -18.95 1.14
C ALA A 49 2.98 -19.77 1.60
N THR A 50 4.16 -19.15 1.61
CA THR A 50 5.39 -19.79 2.08
C THR A 50 5.27 -20.21 3.56
N LYS A 51 4.74 -19.33 4.41
CA LYS A 51 4.47 -19.63 5.82
C LYS A 51 3.48 -20.79 5.96
N LYS A 52 2.40 -20.82 5.19
CA LYS A 52 1.38 -21.86 5.25
C LYS A 52 1.88 -23.21 4.73
N ALA A 53 2.72 -23.21 3.69
CA ALA A 53 3.43 -24.41 3.26
C ALA A 53 4.30 -24.99 4.38
N HIS A 54 5.03 -24.13 5.10
CA HIS A 54 5.85 -24.53 6.23
C HIS A 54 5.00 -25.05 7.40
N GLU A 55 3.89 -24.38 7.72
CA GLU A 55 2.94 -24.80 8.74
C GLU A 55 2.37 -26.20 8.44
N LEU A 56 2.00 -26.47 7.18
CA LEU A 56 1.55 -27.80 6.74
C LEU A 56 2.64 -28.88 6.91
N CYS A 57 3.90 -28.55 6.59
CA CYS A 57 5.01 -29.49 6.82
C CYS A 57 5.18 -29.83 8.31
N ILE A 58 5.08 -28.82 9.18
CA ILE A 58 5.15 -29.02 10.63
C ILE A 58 3.99 -29.89 11.12
N ARG A 59 2.74 -29.55 10.74
CA ARG A 59 1.55 -30.27 11.20
C ARG A 59 1.57 -31.74 10.76
N ILE A 60 2.05 -32.02 9.55
CA ILE A 60 2.23 -33.39 9.09
C ILE A 60 3.33 -34.11 9.88
N GLY A 61 4.40 -33.41 10.26
CA GLY A 61 5.39 -33.94 11.19
C GLY A 61 4.83 -34.19 12.60
N VAL A 62 3.86 -33.39 13.05
CA VAL A 62 3.15 -33.63 14.33
C VAL A 62 2.25 -34.86 14.20
N LEU A 63 1.49 -34.99 13.11
CA LEU A 63 0.68 -36.18 12.85
C LEU A 63 1.51 -37.46 12.82
N ASP A 64 2.70 -37.43 12.21
CA ASP A 64 3.66 -38.53 12.24
C ASP A 64 3.96 -38.98 13.68
N VAL A 65 4.26 -38.04 14.58
CA VAL A 65 4.49 -38.35 16.01
C VAL A 65 3.24 -38.90 16.69
N LEU A 66 2.07 -38.31 16.42
CA LEU A 66 0.80 -38.72 17.04
C LEU A 66 0.33 -40.11 16.60
N PHE A 67 0.68 -40.55 15.39
CA PHE A 67 0.30 -41.84 14.85
C PHE A 67 1.38 -42.94 15.03
N SER A 68 2.67 -42.57 15.16
CA SER A 68 3.77 -43.53 15.23
C SER A 68 3.83 -44.35 16.52
N ASP A 69 3.36 -43.83 17.67
CA ASP A 69 3.39 -44.60 18.91
C ASP A 69 2.22 -44.25 19.85
N PRO A 70 1.19 -45.12 19.96
CA PRO A 70 0.09 -44.91 20.92
C PRO A 70 0.56 -44.92 22.39
N ASN A 71 1.77 -45.41 22.66
CA ASN A 71 2.41 -45.41 23.98
C ASN A 71 3.48 -44.32 24.13
N THR A 72 3.63 -43.37 23.19
CA THR A 72 4.48 -42.20 23.44
C THR A 72 3.85 -41.38 24.56
N THR A 73 4.30 -41.65 25.77
CA THR A 73 4.05 -40.82 26.93
C THR A 73 4.81 -39.53 26.70
N LEU A 74 4.10 -38.40 26.79
CA LEU A 74 4.75 -37.09 26.96
C LEU A 74 5.87 -37.24 28.00
N PRO A 75 7.03 -36.56 27.84
CA PRO A 75 8.10 -36.61 28.83
C PRO A 75 7.53 -36.46 30.23
N ASP A 76 7.96 -37.27 31.20
CA ASP A 76 7.33 -37.38 32.54
C ASP A 76 7.06 -36.02 33.22
N ALA A 77 7.89 -35.01 32.93
CA ALA A 77 7.73 -33.63 33.41
C ALA A 77 6.44 -32.93 32.91
N ILE A 78 5.93 -33.33 31.75
CA ILE A 78 4.73 -32.81 31.07
C ILE A 78 3.54 -33.73 31.34
N ALA A 79 3.73 -35.06 31.26
CA ALA A 79 2.67 -36.05 31.53
C ALA A 79 2.08 -35.89 32.95
N ASN A 80 2.92 -35.62 33.96
CA ASN A 80 2.48 -35.40 35.34
C ASN A 80 1.64 -34.11 35.53
N LYS A 81 1.62 -33.19 34.55
CA LYS A 81 0.84 -31.94 34.60
C LYS A 81 -0.40 -31.96 33.71
N LEU A 82 -0.36 -32.66 32.57
CA LEU A 82 -1.46 -32.70 31.60
C LEU A 82 -2.30 -33.99 31.64
N GLY A 83 -1.88 -35.02 32.38
CA GLY A 83 -2.59 -36.30 32.45
C GLY A 83 -2.34 -37.18 31.21
N THR A 84 -3.20 -38.19 31.03
CA THR A 84 -3.17 -39.08 29.86
C THR A 84 -3.55 -38.29 28.61
N TYR A 85 -2.63 -38.14 27.67
CA TYR A 85 -2.90 -37.46 26.40
C TYR A 85 -3.63 -38.42 25.46
N ASP A 86 -4.81 -38.01 24.99
CA ASP A 86 -5.56 -38.75 23.97
C ASP A 86 -4.99 -38.40 22.59
N HIS A 87 -4.10 -39.26 22.09
CA HIS A 87 -3.50 -39.13 20.76
C HIS A 87 -4.54 -39.09 19.64
N GLY A 88 -5.68 -39.77 19.80
CA GLY A 88 -6.76 -39.76 18.82
C GLY A 88 -7.47 -38.41 18.75
N ALA A 89 -7.80 -37.84 19.92
CA ALA A 89 -8.36 -36.49 20.00
C ALA A 89 -7.36 -35.42 19.52
N GLY A 90 -6.08 -35.56 19.85
CA GLY A 90 -5.01 -34.69 19.38
C GLY A 90 -4.86 -34.72 17.86
N ALA A 91 -4.84 -35.91 17.26
CA ALA A 91 -4.78 -36.06 15.82
C ALA A 91 -6.02 -35.48 15.11
N ALA A 92 -7.22 -35.68 15.68
CA ALA A 92 -8.43 -35.09 15.13
C ALA A 92 -8.39 -33.55 15.15
N TYR A 93 -7.88 -32.97 16.23
CA TYR A 93 -7.68 -31.51 16.33
C TYR A 93 -6.67 -30.99 15.30
N GLU A 94 -5.53 -31.66 15.14
CA GLU A 94 -4.53 -31.25 14.15
C GLU A 94 -5.06 -31.36 12.71
N LEU A 95 -5.89 -32.37 12.41
CA LEU A 95 -6.51 -32.52 11.09
C LEU A 95 -7.55 -31.41 10.80
N GLU A 96 -8.30 -30.97 11.81
CA GLU A 96 -9.23 -29.84 11.67
C GLU A 96 -8.48 -28.53 11.37
N ASP A 97 -7.41 -28.25 12.12
CA ASP A 97 -6.55 -27.09 11.90
C ASP A 97 -5.82 -27.15 10.53
N MET A 98 -5.41 -28.35 10.10
CA MET A 98 -4.84 -28.56 8.78
C MET A 98 -5.82 -28.18 7.67
N ALA A 99 -7.13 -28.37 7.85
CA ALA A 99 -8.14 -28.00 6.86
C ALA A 99 -8.12 -26.51 6.55
N ALA A 100 -8.15 -25.67 7.58
CA ALA A 100 -8.03 -24.22 7.43
C ALA A 100 -6.69 -23.83 6.79
N THR A 101 -5.61 -24.51 7.18
CA THR A 101 -4.26 -24.22 6.65
C THR A 101 -4.15 -24.58 5.17
N VAL A 102 -4.72 -25.70 4.73
CA VAL A 102 -4.76 -26.14 3.32
C VAL A 102 -5.58 -25.16 2.47
N GLU A 103 -6.75 -24.76 2.95
CA GLU A 103 -7.62 -23.80 2.25
C GLU A 103 -6.93 -22.45 2.07
N GLU A 104 -6.36 -21.90 3.15
CA GLU A 104 -5.59 -20.65 3.10
C GLU A 104 -4.39 -20.75 2.15
N MET A 105 -3.65 -21.87 2.22
CA MET A 105 -2.52 -22.12 1.33
C MET A 105 -2.96 -22.15 -0.13
N GLN A 106 -4.05 -22.83 -0.45
CA GLN A 106 -4.59 -22.90 -1.80
C GLN A 106 -5.03 -21.52 -2.31
N TYR A 107 -5.73 -20.75 -1.48
CA TYR A 107 -6.13 -19.38 -1.80
C TYR A 107 -4.92 -18.47 -2.07
N LEU A 108 -3.91 -18.52 -1.20
CA LEU A 108 -2.71 -17.69 -1.33
C LEU A 108 -1.83 -18.11 -2.51
N HIS A 109 -1.67 -19.42 -2.75
CA HIS A 109 -0.94 -19.95 -3.90
C HIS A 109 -1.62 -19.55 -5.22
N ALA A 110 -2.94 -19.71 -5.31
CA ALA A 110 -3.74 -19.30 -6.46
C ALA A 110 -3.63 -17.79 -6.72
N GLY A 111 -3.89 -16.98 -5.68
CA GLY A 111 -3.84 -15.53 -5.79
C GLY A 111 -2.44 -14.96 -6.04
N ALA A 112 -1.38 -15.63 -5.57
CA ALA A 112 -0.01 -15.24 -5.92
C ALA A 112 0.26 -15.34 -7.43
N PHE A 113 -0.25 -16.40 -8.07
CA PHE A 113 -0.08 -16.62 -9.50
C PHE A 113 -1.01 -15.75 -10.35
N SER A 114 -2.31 -15.74 -10.04
CA SER A 114 -3.34 -15.10 -10.87
C SER A 114 -3.76 -13.71 -10.41
N GLY A 115 -3.34 -13.25 -9.22
CA GLY A 115 -3.87 -12.06 -8.57
C GLY A 115 -5.16 -12.31 -7.78
N PHE A 116 -5.43 -11.47 -6.78
CA PHE A 116 -6.59 -11.56 -5.89
C PHE A 116 -7.80 -10.76 -6.39
N ASP A 117 -7.62 -9.48 -6.69
CA ASP A 117 -8.74 -8.61 -7.11
C ASP A 117 -9.01 -8.68 -8.61
N LYS A 118 -7.95 -8.79 -9.40
CA LYS A 118 -8.01 -8.83 -10.86
C LYS A 118 -7.06 -9.89 -11.38
N HIS A 119 -7.57 -10.67 -12.31
CA HIS A 119 -6.77 -11.68 -13.00
C HIS A 119 -5.61 -10.97 -13.72
N ARG A 120 -4.39 -11.30 -13.31
CA ARG A 120 -3.15 -10.78 -13.88
C ARG A 120 -2.23 -11.93 -14.16
N ARG A 121 -1.37 -11.75 -15.15
CA ARG A 121 -0.30 -12.70 -15.43
C ARG A 121 0.97 -12.28 -14.71
N MET A 122 1.72 -13.25 -14.19
CA MET A 122 2.99 -12.99 -13.50
C MET A 122 3.94 -12.14 -14.35
N PRO A 123 4.63 -11.13 -13.78
CA PRO A 123 5.61 -10.33 -14.50
C PRO A 123 6.73 -11.20 -15.09
N LYS A 124 7.25 -10.85 -16.27
CA LYS A 124 8.44 -11.54 -16.83
C LYS A 124 9.74 -11.11 -16.14
N SER A 125 9.73 -9.96 -15.48
CA SER A 125 10.88 -9.40 -14.78
C SER A 125 11.40 -10.37 -13.72
N TYR A 126 12.73 -10.42 -13.57
CA TYR A 126 13.41 -11.24 -12.55
C TYR A 126 13.08 -12.74 -12.60
N GLY A 127 12.61 -13.27 -13.73
CA GLY A 127 12.27 -14.70 -13.86
C GLY A 127 11.00 -15.12 -13.10
N LEU A 128 10.19 -14.15 -12.64
CA LEU A 128 8.95 -14.45 -11.90
C LEU A 128 7.99 -15.29 -12.75
N ARG A 129 7.87 -15.05 -14.05
CA ARG A 129 7.00 -15.87 -14.89
C ARG A 129 7.56 -17.28 -15.10
N SER A 130 8.86 -17.41 -15.34
CA SER A 130 9.47 -18.70 -15.68
C SER A 130 9.40 -19.68 -14.51
N ILE A 131 9.60 -19.24 -13.26
CA ILE A 131 9.49 -20.14 -12.11
C ILE A 131 8.06 -20.67 -11.92
N TRP A 132 7.04 -19.87 -12.27
CA TRP A 132 5.63 -20.23 -12.09
C TRP A 132 5.00 -20.96 -13.27
N GLU A 133 5.44 -20.71 -14.50
CA GLU A 133 4.85 -21.31 -15.71
C GLU A 133 5.74 -22.39 -16.36
N GLU A 134 7.06 -22.38 -16.13
CA GLU A 134 8.00 -23.30 -16.78
C GLU A 134 8.51 -24.37 -15.81
N ALA A 135 8.82 -25.55 -16.36
CA ALA A 135 9.34 -26.70 -15.63
C ALA A 135 10.77 -26.45 -15.13
N THR A 136 10.90 -25.77 -14.00
CA THR A 136 12.17 -25.28 -13.45
C THR A 136 12.52 -25.88 -12.09
N LEU A 137 11.54 -26.42 -11.36
CA LEU A 137 11.72 -27.02 -10.04
C LEU A 137 11.80 -28.54 -10.13
N ASN A 138 12.73 -29.14 -9.39
CA ASN A 138 12.96 -30.59 -9.41
C ASN A 138 12.08 -31.32 -8.38
N GLN A 139 10.85 -31.67 -8.76
CA GLN A 139 9.91 -32.37 -7.89
C GLN A 139 10.24 -33.86 -7.83
N THR A 140 10.28 -34.42 -6.61
CA THR A 140 10.38 -35.86 -6.38
C THR A 140 9.01 -36.44 -6.08
N ASP A 141 8.49 -37.24 -7.01
CA ASP A 141 7.22 -37.94 -6.89
C ASP A 141 7.41 -39.32 -6.28
N PHE A 142 6.47 -39.71 -5.42
CA PHE A 142 6.43 -41.01 -4.78
C PHE A 142 5.21 -41.78 -5.28
N SER A 143 5.39 -43.05 -5.58
CA SER A 143 4.29 -43.92 -6.01
C SER A 143 4.36 -45.27 -5.30
N ASN A 144 3.19 -45.78 -4.90
CA ASN A 144 3.06 -47.10 -4.31
C ASN A 144 3.11 -48.17 -5.41
N THR A 145 4.31 -48.57 -5.80
CA THR A 145 4.53 -49.78 -6.60
C THR A 145 4.93 -50.91 -5.67
N LEU A 146 4.06 -51.91 -5.44
CA LEU A 146 4.47 -53.08 -4.66
C LEU A 146 5.72 -53.73 -5.28
N PRO A 147 6.78 -54.04 -4.50
CA PRO A 147 6.85 -54.09 -3.04
C PRO A 147 7.48 -52.86 -2.34
N ALA A 148 7.81 -51.76 -3.04
CA ALA A 148 8.50 -50.61 -2.45
C ALA A 148 8.06 -49.28 -3.07
N VAL A 149 8.00 -48.22 -2.26
CA VAL A 149 7.75 -46.87 -2.76
C VAL A 149 8.86 -46.49 -3.73
N VAL A 150 8.51 -46.26 -5.00
CA VAL A 150 9.46 -45.81 -6.02
C VAL A 150 9.37 -44.29 -6.10
N SER A 151 10.53 -43.64 -6.05
CA SER A 151 10.66 -42.21 -6.28
C SER A 151 11.07 -41.93 -7.73
N SER A 152 10.52 -40.86 -8.30
CA SER A 152 10.92 -40.36 -9.62
C SER A 152 11.02 -38.85 -9.57
N SER A 153 12.07 -38.29 -10.17
CA SER A 153 12.28 -36.85 -10.21
C SER A 153 11.84 -36.29 -11.56
N ILE A 154 10.98 -35.28 -11.53
CA ILE A 154 10.47 -34.60 -12.72
C ILE A 154 10.61 -33.08 -12.53
N PHE A 155 10.87 -32.38 -13.63
CA PHE A 155 10.83 -30.92 -13.62
C PHE A 155 9.41 -30.43 -13.78
N VAL A 156 8.98 -29.54 -12.89
CA VAL A 156 7.62 -28.98 -12.84
C VAL A 156 7.68 -27.48 -12.60
N SER A 157 6.56 -26.80 -12.89
CA SER A 157 6.39 -25.40 -12.56
C SER A 157 6.03 -25.23 -11.08
N LEU A 158 6.29 -24.05 -10.50
CA LEU A 158 5.86 -23.75 -9.13
C LEU A 158 4.34 -23.82 -8.99
N TRP A 159 3.59 -23.48 -10.04
CA TRP A 159 2.13 -23.63 -10.09
C TRP A 159 1.71 -25.09 -9.90
N ASP A 160 2.26 -26.00 -10.71
CA ASP A 160 1.88 -27.41 -10.66
C ASP A 160 2.32 -28.04 -9.34
N MET A 161 3.52 -27.69 -8.88
CA MET A 161 4.08 -28.19 -7.62
C MET A 161 3.26 -27.75 -6.40
N GLY A 162 2.85 -26.47 -6.35
CA GLY A 162 2.04 -25.95 -5.25
C GLY A 162 0.63 -26.53 -5.24
N ASN A 163 -0.01 -26.67 -6.41
CA ASN A 163 -1.31 -27.35 -6.50
C ASN A 163 -1.25 -28.82 -6.12
N LYS A 164 -0.19 -29.53 -6.52
CA LYS A 164 0.01 -30.91 -6.10
C LYS A 164 0.26 -30.99 -4.59
N PHE A 165 1.06 -30.08 -4.03
CA PHE A 165 1.34 -30.02 -2.60
C PHE A 165 0.06 -29.83 -1.77
N THR A 166 -0.81 -28.89 -2.16
CA THR A 166 -2.09 -28.67 -1.46
C THR A 166 -3.05 -29.84 -1.62
N ALA A 167 -3.12 -30.44 -2.82
CA ALA A 167 -3.95 -31.62 -3.06
C ALA A 167 -3.49 -32.83 -2.23
N VAL A 168 -2.18 -33.06 -2.15
CA VAL A 168 -1.60 -34.13 -1.33
C VAL A 168 -1.83 -33.87 0.15
N ALA A 169 -1.67 -32.62 0.62
CA ALA A 169 -1.95 -32.27 2.01
C ALA A 169 -3.43 -32.46 2.37
N ALA A 170 -4.35 -32.10 1.46
CA ALA A 170 -5.78 -32.35 1.61
C ALA A 170 -6.11 -33.85 1.67
N ASN A 171 -5.42 -34.68 0.88
CA ASN A 171 -5.60 -36.13 0.91
C ASN A 171 -5.17 -36.72 2.25
N VAL A 172 -3.99 -36.34 2.77
CA VAL A 172 -3.55 -36.73 4.12
C VAL A 172 -4.58 -36.32 5.16
N MET A 173 -5.03 -35.05 5.11
CA MET A 173 -6.02 -34.53 6.04
C MET A 173 -7.33 -35.34 6.04
N GLN A 174 -7.83 -35.74 4.86
CA GLN A 174 -9.10 -36.47 4.74
C GLN A 174 -8.97 -37.95 5.13
N ASN A 175 -7.82 -38.57 4.88
CA ASN A 175 -7.68 -40.03 4.96
C ASN A 175 -6.78 -40.52 6.11
N ALA A 176 -6.05 -39.64 6.81
CA ALA A 176 -5.11 -40.04 7.88
C ALA A 176 -5.77 -40.93 8.95
N LEU A 177 -6.95 -40.58 9.46
CA LEU A 177 -7.64 -41.40 10.46
C LEU A 177 -8.00 -42.79 9.93
N ALA A 178 -8.42 -42.89 8.67
CA ALA A 178 -8.77 -44.16 8.04
C ALA A 178 -7.52 -45.02 7.77
N TRP A 179 -6.41 -44.41 7.37
CA TRP A 179 -5.12 -45.07 7.20
C TRP A 179 -4.61 -45.64 8.51
N ASN A 180 -4.64 -44.83 9.58
CA ASN A 180 -4.26 -45.29 10.91
C ASN A 180 -5.15 -46.44 11.40
N ALA A 181 -6.46 -46.33 11.24
CA ALA A 181 -7.41 -47.40 11.61
C ALA A 181 -7.19 -48.71 10.81
N SER A 182 -6.63 -48.60 9.60
CA SER A 182 -6.29 -49.75 8.75
C SER A 182 -4.89 -50.31 9.04
N GLY A 183 -4.14 -49.73 9.98
CA GLY A 183 -2.78 -50.13 10.31
C GLY A 183 -1.74 -49.74 9.25
N ILE A 184 -2.06 -48.75 8.39
CA ILE A 184 -1.10 -48.19 7.44
C ILE A 184 -0.26 -47.16 8.20
N ASP A 185 1.06 -47.32 8.10
CA ASP A 185 1.99 -46.35 8.66
C ASP A 185 1.96 -45.06 7.82
N ILE A 186 1.39 -44.00 8.39
CA ILE A 186 1.18 -42.70 7.71
C ILE A 186 2.49 -42.08 7.20
N PRO A 187 3.61 -42.12 7.93
CA PRO A 187 4.89 -41.58 7.48
C PRO A 187 5.42 -42.24 6.21
N ASP A 188 5.07 -43.50 5.97
CA ASP A 188 5.48 -44.28 4.80
C ASP A 188 4.57 -44.08 3.59
N THR A 189 3.48 -43.32 3.74
CA THR A 189 2.61 -42.99 2.60
C THR A 189 3.34 -42.09 1.59
N PRO A 190 3.15 -42.31 0.28
CA PRO A 190 3.71 -41.46 -0.77
C PRO A 190 3.39 -39.97 -0.58
N GLU A 191 2.21 -39.68 -0.06
CA GLU A 191 1.72 -38.34 0.21
C GLU A 191 2.57 -37.61 1.26
N VAL A 192 2.83 -38.27 2.40
CA VAL A 192 3.64 -37.68 3.47
C VAL A 192 5.10 -37.56 3.04
N GLN A 193 5.64 -38.55 2.31
CA GLN A 193 6.99 -38.48 1.75
C GLN A 193 7.13 -37.35 0.74
N PHE A 194 6.12 -37.13 -0.11
CA PHE A 194 6.08 -36.01 -1.04
C PHE A 194 6.20 -34.68 -0.30
N ILE A 195 5.42 -34.48 0.76
CA ILE A 195 5.42 -33.22 1.53
C ILE A 195 6.75 -33.03 2.27
N LYS A 196 7.27 -34.07 2.92
CA LYS A 196 8.54 -34.02 3.66
C LYS A 196 9.72 -33.63 2.76
N ILE A 197 9.80 -34.21 1.56
CA ILE A 197 10.92 -33.99 0.65
C ILE A 197 10.77 -32.70 -0.16
N ASN A 198 9.58 -32.44 -0.71
CA ASN A 198 9.37 -31.32 -1.62
C ASN A 198 9.00 -30.00 -0.92
N GLY A 199 8.34 -30.07 0.24
CA GLY A 199 7.79 -28.91 0.93
C GLY A 199 8.85 -27.90 1.37
N LEU A 200 9.79 -28.33 2.22
CA LEU A 200 10.92 -27.49 2.66
C LEU A 200 12.08 -27.44 1.66
N GLY A 201 12.05 -28.28 0.63
CA GLY A 201 13.03 -28.32 -0.45
C GLY A 201 12.71 -27.36 -1.59
N GLU A 202 12.30 -27.91 -2.72
CA GLU A 202 12.11 -27.16 -3.96
C GLU A 202 10.90 -26.20 -3.91
N LEU A 203 9.84 -26.53 -3.19
CA LEU A 203 8.68 -25.64 -3.05
C LEU A 203 9.08 -24.36 -2.28
N TRP A 204 9.74 -24.50 -1.13
CA TRP A 204 10.30 -23.38 -0.37
C TRP A 204 11.28 -22.54 -1.21
N ARG A 205 12.14 -23.18 -1.99
CA ARG A 205 13.07 -22.50 -2.89
C ARG A 205 12.34 -21.68 -3.96
N GLY A 206 11.31 -22.25 -4.61
CA GLY A 206 10.50 -21.56 -5.61
C GLY A 206 9.77 -20.33 -5.04
N TYR A 207 9.24 -20.47 -3.82
CA TYR A 207 8.62 -19.35 -3.11
C TYR A 207 9.62 -18.25 -2.75
N ASN A 208 10.80 -18.58 -2.23
CA ASN A 208 11.82 -17.58 -1.92
C ASN A 208 12.33 -16.85 -3.17
N PHE A 209 12.49 -17.57 -4.28
CA PHE A 209 12.82 -16.95 -5.56
C PHE A 209 11.73 -15.95 -5.98
N THR A 210 10.47 -16.32 -5.79
CA THR A 210 9.33 -15.43 -6.07
C THR A 210 9.33 -14.20 -5.15
N LEU A 211 9.60 -14.37 -3.86
CA LEU A 211 9.72 -13.27 -2.89
C LEU A 211 10.83 -12.29 -3.28
N ASP A 212 12.03 -12.81 -3.57
CA ASP A 212 13.16 -11.98 -4.01
C ASP A 212 12.83 -11.21 -5.31
N GLY A 213 12.16 -11.87 -6.26
CA GLY A 213 11.71 -11.23 -7.49
C GLY A 213 10.70 -10.10 -7.24
N PHE A 214 9.73 -10.29 -6.34
CA PHE A 214 8.79 -9.23 -5.97
C PHE A 214 9.45 -8.10 -5.17
N VAL A 215 10.38 -8.39 -4.26
CA VAL A 215 11.14 -7.36 -3.54
C VAL A 215 11.91 -6.48 -4.54
N LYS A 216 12.58 -7.10 -5.53
CA LYS A 216 13.30 -6.36 -6.59
C LYS A 216 12.36 -5.55 -7.49
N LEU A 217 11.15 -6.05 -7.74
CA LEU A 217 10.13 -5.31 -8.49
C LEU A 217 9.65 -4.10 -7.71
N THR A 218 9.25 -4.30 -6.44
CA THR A 218 8.82 -3.23 -5.54
C THR A 218 9.91 -2.18 -5.34
N ALA A 219 11.17 -2.58 -5.19
CA ALA A 219 12.30 -1.65 -5.07
C ALA A 219 12.46 -0.78 -6.33
N LYS A 220 12.40 -1.39 -7.52
CA LYS A 220 12.48 -0.66 -8.80
C LYS A 220 11.32 0.32 -8.96
N ASP A 221 10.10 -0.09 -8.63
CA ASP A 221 8.93 0.76 -8.74
C ASP A 221 8.93 1.88 -7.69
N ASN A 222 9.52 1.63 -6.52
CA ASN A 222 9.75 2.64 -5.50
C ASN A 222 10.74 3.71 -5.96
N ASP A 223 11.83 3.33 -6.62
CA ASP A 223 12.79 4.30 -7.17
C ASP A 223 12.13 5.19 -8.24
N ALA A 224 11.28 4.61 -9.09
CA ALA A 224 10.52 5.36 -10.08
C ALA A 224 9.52 6.34 -9.42
N MET A 225 8.80 5.90 -8.39
CA MET A 225 7.87 6.76 -7.65
C MET A 225 8.61 7.89 -6.94
N ASN A 226 9.75 7.59 -6.30
CA ASN A 226 10.57 8.58 -5.62
C ASN A 226 11.05 9.68 -6.59
N ASN A 227 11.47 9.29 -7.81
CA ASN A 227 11.83 10.25 -8.85
C ASN A 227 10.66 11.15 -9.27
N VAL A 228 9.45 10.60 -9.41
CA VAL A 228 8.26 11.40 -9.71
C VAL A 228 7.94 12.37 -8.58
N HIS A 229 8.03 11.91 -7.33
CA HIS A 229 7.79 12.77 -6.16
C HIS A 229 8.80 13.93 -6.11
N LEU A 230 10.08 13.66 -6.38
CA LEU A 230 11.11 14.69 -6.43
C LEU A 230 10.83 15.72 -7.53
N ILE A 231 10.38 15.28 -8.71
CA ILE A 231 10.03 16.18 -9.81
C ILE A 231 8.82 17.05 -9.43
N ILE A 232 7.77 16.45 -8.86
CA ILE A 232 6.58 17.17 -8.40
C ILE A 232 6.98 18.20 -7.34
N LEU A 233 7.74 17.81 -6.33
CA LEU A 233 8.22 18.71 -5.28
C LEU A 233 9.06 19.86 -5.84
N GLY A 234 9.92 19.61 -6.83
CA GLY A 234 10.72 20.65 -7.47
C GLY A 234 9.86 21.64 -8.26
N VAL A 235 8.94 21.14 -9.09
CA VAL A 235 8.09 21.98 -9.94
C VAL A 235 7.07 22.76 -9.10
N GLU A 236 6.37 22.08 -8.22
CA GLU A 236 5.28 22.64 -7.43
C GLU A 236 5.80 23.39 -6.21
N GLY A 237 6.66 22.74 -5.43
CA GLY A 237 7.15 23.27 -4.18
C GLY A 237 8.15 24.41 -4.35
N VAL A 238 8.98 24.39 -5.41
CA VAL A 238 10.01 25.43 -5.63
C VAL A 238 9.61 26.39 -6.76
N LEU A 239 9.39 25.89 -7.98
CA LEU A 239 9.20 26.78 -9.12
C LEU A 239 7.88 27.56 -9.04
N LEU A 240 6.75 26.88 -8.81
CA LEU A 240 5.44 27.53 -8.79
C LEU A 240 5.25 28.44 -7.59
N THR A 241 5.73 28.06 -6.40
CA THR A 241 5.68 28.94 -5.22
C THR A 241 6.53 30.19 -5.43
N TRP A 242 7.75 30.05 -5.96
CA TRP A 242 8.65 31.17 -6.20
C TRP A 242 8.12 32.13 -7.26
N LEU A 243 7.60 31.59 -8.38
CA LEU A 243 6.93 32.39 -9.40
C LEU A 243 5.69 33.12 -8.85
N SER A 244 4.91 32.46 -8.00
CA SER A 244 3.74 33.07 -7.36
C SER A 244 4.14 34.20 -6.41
N VAL A 245 5.22 34.02 -5.63
CA VAL A 245 5.76 35.06 -4.75
C VAL A 245 6.25 36.27 -5.55
N ILE A 246 7.02 36.05 -6.63
CA ILE A 246 7.50 37.15 -7.49
C ILE A 246 6.33 37.89 -8.13
N TYR A 247 5.34 37.15 -8.64
CA TYR A 247 4.16 37.74 -9.25
C TYR A 247 3.37 38.59 -8.25
N MET A 248 3.13 38.06 -7.04
CA MET A 248 2.45 38.78 -5.97
C MET A 248 3.25 39.99 -5.47
N TRP A 249 4.58 39.87 -5.41
CA TRP A 249 5.47 40.98 -5.07
C TRP A 249 5.38 42.12 -6.08
N HIS A 250 5.45 41.81 -7.38
CA HIS A 250 5.31 42.81 -8.43
C HIS A 250 3.95 43.50 -8.37
N MET A 251 2.87 42.74 -8.18
CA MET A 251 1.53 43.29 -8.05
C MET A 251 1.37 44.16 -6.80
N ALA A 252 2.03 43.82 -5.68
CA ALA A 252 2.04 44.63 -4.47
C ALA A 252 2.76 45.96 -4.68
N GLN A 253 3.90 45.97 -5.38
CA GLN A 253 4.64 47.19 -5.70
C GLN A 253 3.82 48.16 -6.56
N GLU A 254 3.03 47.68 -7.52
CA GLU A 254 2.13 48.53 -8.31
C GLU A 254 1.06 49.20 -7.45
N VAL A 255 0.47 48.46 -6.50
CA VAL A 255 -0.55 48.99 -5.59
C VAL A 255 0.06 50.04 -4.65
N ASP A 256 1.28 49.80 -4.15
CA ASP A 256 1.98 50.73 -3.28
C ASP A 256 2.33 52.03 -4.03
N HIS A 257 2.84 51.94 -5.27
CA HIS A 257 3.14 53.13 -6.07
C HIS A 257 1.91 54.01 -6.26
N GLN A 258 0.74 53.41 -6.53
CA GLN A 258 -0.50 54.17 -6.64
C GLN A 258 -0.95 54.80 -5.33
N ARG A 259 -0.72 54.14 -4.20
CA ARG A 259 -0.99 54.72 -2.88
C ARG A 259 -0.06 55.92 -2.63
N TYR A 260 1.23 55.77 -2.91
CA TYR A 260 2.20 56.86 -2.80
C TYR A 260 1.82 58.06 -3.67
N ASP A 261 1.43 57.84 -4.93
CA ASP A 261 0.98 58.93 -5.81
C ASP A 261 -0.24 59.66 -5.25
N MET A 262 -1.21 58.92 -4.70
CA MET A 262 -2.38 59.51 -4.08
C MET A 262 -2.00 60.33 -2.83
N TYR A 263 -1.09 59.83 -1.99
CA TYR A 263 -0.59 60.57 -0.82
C TYR A 263 0.26 61.79 -1.20
N ASN A 264 1.02 61.71 -2.30
CA ASN A 264 1.87 62.80 -2.78
C ASN A 264 1.03 64.02 -3.17
N VAL A 265 -0.15 63.81 -3.78
CA VAL A 265 -1.11 64.90 -4.04
C VAL A 265 -1.53 65.59 -2.74
N PHE A 266 -1.78 64.84 -1.67
CA PHE A 266 -2.14 65.42 -0.37
C PHE A 266 -0.97 66.12 0.32
N MET A 267 0.27 65.65 0.13
CA MET A 267 1.47 66.34 0.64
C MET A 267 1.83 67.60 -0.17
N ALA A 268 1.49 67.64 -1.46
CA ALA A 268 1.75 68.78 -2.33
C ALA A 268 0.81 69.97 -2.08
N ILE A 269 -0.31 69.78 -1.37
CA ILE A 269 -1.11 70.91 -0.89
C ILE A 269 -0.27 71.62 0.19
N PRO A 270 0.20 72.86 -0.04
CA PRO A 270 1.01 73.54 0.94
C PRO A 270 0.18 73.66 2.21
N MET A 271 0.69 73.17 3.34
CA MET A 271 0.03 73.32 4.64
C MET A 271 -0.36 74.78 4.92
N GLY A 272 0.36 75.75 4.34
CA GLY A 272 0.02 77.18 4.39
C GLY A 272 -1.28 77.57 3.68
N LEU A 273 -1.66 76.90 2.60
CA LEU A 273 -2.89 77.15 1.83
C LEU A 273 -4.12 76.57 2.55
N VAL A 274 -3.98 75.39 3.16
CA VAL A 274 -5.01 74.80 4.04
C VAL A 274 -5.21 75.66 5.28
N ARG A 275 -4.12 76.12 5.90
CA ARG A 275 -4.18 77.01 7.07
C ARG A 275 -4.75 78.39 6.70
N SER A 276 -4.46 78.90 5.51
CA SER A 276 -5.03 80.15 4.99
C SER A 276 -6.53 80.04 4.69
N LEU A 277 -6.99 78.92 4.13
CA LEU A 277 -8.41 78.66 3.89
C LEU A 277 -9.18 78.41 5.19
N ALA A 278 -8.58 77.75 6.18
CA ALA A 278 -9.20 77.50 7.48
C ALA A 278 -9.33 78.75 8.37
N VAL A 279 -8.47 79.76 8.15
CA VAL A 279 -8.53 81.04 8.88
C VAL A 279 -9.45 82.05 8.19
N LYS A 280 -9.97 81.76 6.99
CA LYS A 280 -10.91 82.65 6.32
C LYS A 280 -12.21 82.68 7.14
N PRO A 281 -12.54 83.78 7.84
CA PRO A 281 -13.77 83.84 8.63
C PRO A 281 -14.93 83.71 7.65
N VAL A 282 -15.84 82.78 7.94
CA VAL A 282 -17.13 82.73 7.26
C VAL A 282 -17.81 84.05 7.58
N ARG A 283 -17.79 84.98 6.62
CA ARG A 283 -18.72 86.12 6.63
C ARG A 283 -20.08 85.51 6.34
N LEU A 284 -20.81 85.21 7.41
CA LEU A 284 -22.26 85.25 7.36
C LEU A 284 -22.57 86.71 7.01
N GLU A 285 -22.98 86.95 5.77
CA GLU A 285 -23.69 88.18 5.43
C GLU A 285 -25.03 88.07 6.16
N ASP A 286 -25.04 88.51 7.42
CA ASP A 286 -26.25 88.98 8.08
C ASP A 286 -26.57 90.33 7.41
N ASP A 287 -27.28 90.29 6.28
CA ASP A 287 -27.99 91.47 5.78
C ASP A 287 -29.14 91.74 6.75
N GLU A 288 -28.85 92.55 7.76
CA GLU A 288 -29.83 93.27 8.57
C GLU A 288 -30.58 94.24 7.65
N GLU A 289 -31.74 93.81 7.13
CA GLU A 289 -32.78 94.72 6.64
C GLU A 289 -33.43 95.41 7.85
N ASP A 290 -32.87 96.55 8.26
CA ASP A 290 -33.56 97.50 9.15
C ASP A 290 -33.96 98.78 8.39
N GLU A 291 -35.22 99.11 8.60
CA GLU A 291 -36.06 100.21 8.14
C GLU A 291 -35.44 101.60 8.40
N ASP A 292 -35.62 102.56 7.49
CA ASP A 292 -36.60 103.65 7.67
C ASP A 292 -36.46 104.84 6.70
N ASP A 293 -37.64 105.30 6.29
CA ASP A 293 -38.04 106.67 5.96
C ASP A 293 -37.41 107.49 4.82
N ARG A 294 -38.24 107.71 3.77
CA ARG A 294 -38.28 109.03 3.11
C ARG A 294 -39.67 109.43 2.61
N LEU A 295 -40.14 110.50 3.24
CA LEU A 295 -41.32 111.33 3.02
C LEU A 295 -41.41 112.01 1.62
N ASP A 296 -42.66 112.40 1.30
CA ASP A 296 -43.12 113.53 0.47
C ASP A 296 -43.08 113.45 -1.07
N ARG A 297 -44.19 113.04 -1.69
CA ARG A 297 -45.17 113.90 -2.43
C ARG A 297 -46.16 113.10 -3.25
#